data_AF-A0A927BD09-F1
#
_entry.id   AF-A0A927BD09-F1
#
_cell.length_a   1.000
_cell.length_b   1.000
_cell.length_c   1.000
_cell.angle_alpha   90.00
_cell.angle_beta   90.00
_cell.angle_gamma   90.00
#
_symmetry.space_group_name_H-M   'P 1'
#
loop_
_entity.id
_entity.type
_entity.pdbx_description
1 polymer ?
#
loop_
_entity_poly.entity_id
_entity_poly.type
_entity_poly.pdbx_seq_one_letter_code
_entity_poly.pdbx_strand_id
1 'polypeptide(L)'
;MSTPSSAAPLPAIDLRVAENGLVGPEQFAFLADVIPQLVWITDAKGYHTYFNQRWVDFTGYSLADSVGPDMWNNLLHPDDQVRARQVWGHALETGEDYRIEYRFKAKDGSYRWFLGQALPRRGEDGQIIAWFGTCTDIQEQRQLRDQLEAAYADLEAKIVFRTLDLEREVQELKQQLSKSR
;
A
#
# COMPACT_ATOMS: atom_id res chain seq x y z
N MET A 1 -29.51 -12.44 17.23
CA MET A 1 -30.27 -11.55 16.35
C MET A 1 -29.27 -10.74 15.57
N SER A 2 -28.94 -11.15 14.36
CA SER A 2 -27.94 -10.49 13.51
C SER A 2 -28.62 -9.42 12.68
N THR A 3 -28.23 -8.17 12.88
CA THR A 3 -28.66 -7.02 12.07
C THR A 3 -28.14 -7.17 10.63
N PRO A 4 -28.92 -6.78 9.61
CA PRO A 4 -28.43 -6.81 8.23
C PRO A 4 -27.35 -5.74 8.05
N SER A 5 -26.29 -6.13 7.34
CA SER A 5 -25.21 -5.24 6.91
C SER A 5 -25.79 -4.07 6.13
N SER A 6 -25.64 -2.86 6.67
CA SER A 6 -25.99 -1.61 5.98
C SER A 6 -24.93 -1.36 4.92
N ALA A 7 -25.22 -1.71 3.68
CA ALA A 7 -24.38 -1.35 2.53
C ALA A 7 -24.17 0.16 2.51
N ALA A 8 -22.91 0.60 2.39
CA ALA A 8 -22.60 2.01 2.22
C ALA A 8 -23.31 2.55 0.97
N PRO A 9 -23.89 3.77 1.02
CA PRO A 9 -24.56 4.34 -0.14
C PRO A 9 -23.57 4.46 -1.30
N LEU A 10 -23.96 3.90 -2.44
CA LEU A 10 -23.16 3.88 -3.65
C LEU A 10 -22.96 5.32 -4.14
N PRO A 11 -21.76 5.69 -4.62
CA PRO A 11 -21.52 7.01 -5.18
C PRO A 11 -22.46 7.22 -6.37
N ALA A 12 -23.06 8.41 -6.47
CA ALA A 12 -23.76 8.86 -7.66
C ALA A 12 -22.74 9.11 -8.78
N ILE A 13 -22.20 8.03 -9.35
CA ILE A 13 -21.42 8.08 -10.57
C ILE A 13 -22.44 8.28 -11.69
N ASP A 14 -22.43 9.43 -12.36
CA ASP A 14 -23.15 9.60 -13.62
C ASP A 14 -22.48 8.69 -14.67
N LEU A 15 -22.88 7.41 -14.68
CA LEU A 15 -22.47 6.38 -15.62
C LEU A 15 -23.18 6.59 -16.96
N ARG A 16 -23.05 7.79 -17.54
CA ARG A 16 -23.43 8.03 -18.93
C ARG A 16 -22.33 7.50 -19.86
N VAL A 17 -22.16 6.19 -19.91
CA VAL A 17 -21.48 5.53 -21.02
C VAL A 17 -22.22 4.25 -21.39
N ALA A 18 -22.90 4.33 -22.54
CA ALA A 18 -23.35 3.22 -23.38
C ALA A 18 -24.51 2.34 -22.88
N GLU A 19 -25.65 2.53 -23.52
CA GLU A 19 -26.66 1.50 -23.79
C GLU A 19 -26.00 0.25 -24.44
N ASN A 20 -25.35 -0.60 -23.63
CA ASN A 20 -25.14 -2.06 -23.84
C ASN A 20 -23.95 -2.71 -23.06
N GLY A 21 -23.35 -2.09 -22.02
CA GLY A 21 -22.16 -2.72 -21.39
C GLY A 21 -21.90 -2.45 -19.91
N LEU A 22 -22.87 -1.99 -19.13
CA LEU A 22 -22.59 -1.37 -17.84
C LEU A 22 -22.63 -2.33 -16.67
N VAL A 23 -21.47 -2.51 -16.03
CA VAL A 23 -21.37 -2.86 -14.62
C VAL A 23 -22.13 -1.78 -13.84
N GLY A 24 -23.34 -2.09 -13.36
CA GLY A 24 -24.14 -1.18 -12.56
C GLY A 24 -23.49 -0.89 -11.20
N PRO A 25 -23.97 0.11 -10.44
CA PRO A 25 -23.41 0.47 -9.13
C PRO A 25 -23.28 -0.72 -8.16
N GLU A 26 -24.25 -1.63 -8.14
CA GLU A 26 -24.20 -2.85 -7.32
C GLU A 26 -23.11 -3.82 -7.78
N GLN A 27 -22.95 -4.00 -9.09
CA GLN A 27 -21.95 -4.88 -9.68
C GLN A 27 -20.54 -4.30 -9.47
N PHE A 28 -20.40 -2.96 -9.48
CA PHE A 28 -19.15 -2.28 -9.17
C PHE A 28 -18.76 -2.51 -7.70
N ALA A 29 -19.69 -2.30 -6.76
CA ALA A 29 -19.41 -2.53 -5.34
C ALA A 29 -19.03 -3.98 -5.07
N PHE A 30 -19.75 -4.93 -5.67
CA PHE A 30 -19.41 -6.35 -5.58
C PHE A 30 -18.00 -6.63 -6.11
N LEU A 31 -17.63 -6.09 -7.27
CA LEU A 31 -16.27 -6.22 -7.82
C LEU A 31 -15.20 -5.61 -6.91
N ALA A 32 -15.47 -4.44 -6.32
CA ALA A 32 -14.56 -3.78 -5.39
C ALA A 32 -14.40 -4.58 -4.09
N ASP A 33 -15.44 -5.28 -3.62
CA ASP A 33 -15.41 -6.08 -2.40
C ASP A 33 -14.69 -7.43 -2.59
N VAL A 34 -14.73 -8.03 -3.80
CA VAL A 34 -14.03 -9.30 -4.05
C VAL A 34 -12.51 -9.15 -4.20
N ILE A 35 -12.03 -7.97 -4.65
CA ILE A 35 -10.59 -7.71 -4.79
C ILE A 35 -9.94 -7.66 -3.40
N PRO A 36 -8.80 -8.33 -3.15
CA PRO A 36 -8.12 -8.34 -1.85
C PRO A 36 -7.34 -7.05 -1.58
N GLN A 37 -7.95 -5.89 -1.84
CA GLN A 37 -7.38 -4.57 -1.60
C GLN A 37 -8.41 -3.68 -0.91
N LEU A 38 -7.92 -2.70 -0.15
CA LEU A 38 -8.80 -1.62 0.30
C LEU A 38 -8.99 -0.70 -0.91
N VAL A 39 -10.23 -0.36 -1.23
CA VAL A 39 -10.57 0.45 -2.41
C VAL A 39 -11.23 1.74 -1.95
N TRP A 40 -10.85 2.84 -2.57
CA TRP A 40 -11.37 4.16 -2.27
C TRP A 40 -11.55 4.98 -3.55
N ILE A 41 -12.48 5.92 -3.51
CA ILE A 41 -12.70 6.92 -4.56
C ILE A 41 -12.74 8.29 -3.91
N THR A 42 -12.17 9.28 -4.56
CA THR A 42 -12.37 10.69 -4.20
C THR A 42 -13.01 11.47 -5.33
N ASP A 43 -13.57 12.63 -5.00
CA ASP A 43 -13.82 13.68 -5.98
C ASP A 43 -12.51 14.28 -6.53
N ALA A 44 -12.64 15.23 -7.45
CA ALA A 44 -11.51 15.95 -8.04
C ALA A 44 -10.64 16.73 -7.04
N LYS A 45 -11.20 17.09 -5.88
CA LYS A 45 -10.51 17.84 -4.81
C LYS A 45 -9.83 16.94 -3.79
N GLY A 46 -10.00 15.62 -3.93
CA GLY A 46 -9.42 14.62 -3.05
C GLY A 46 -10.27 14.25 -1.84
N TYR A 47 -11.55 14.64 -1.80
CA TYR A 47 -12.46 14.22 -0.74
C TYR A 47 -13.05 12.83 -1.05
N HIS A 48 -12.95 11.92 -0.09
CA HIS A 48 -13.46 10.55 -0.20
C HIS A 48 -14.98 10.52 -0.43
N THR A 49 -15.39 9.80 -1.47
CA THR A 49 -16.79 9.58 -1.85
C THR A 49 -17.18 8.10 -1.80
N TYR A 50 -16.21 7.19 -1.73
CA TYR A 50 -16.44 5.76 -1.62
C TYR A 50 -15.31 5.06 -0.86
N PHE A 51 -15.71 4.05 -0.08
CA PHE A 51 -14.85 2.99 0.45
C PHE A 51 -15.52 1.64 0.19
N ASN A 52 -14.76 0.61 -0.18
CA ASN A 52 -15.28 -0.75 -0.23
C ASN A 52 -15.46 -1.34 1.19
N GLN A 53 -16.17 -2.45 1.31
CA GLN A 53 -16.44 -3.08 2.61
C GLN A 53 -15.14 -3.50 3.31
N ARG A 54 -14.12 -3.95 2.56
CA ARG A 54 -12.82 -4.33 3.11
C ARG A 54 -12.11 -3.18 3.83
N TRP A 55 -12.21 -1.96 3.31
CA TRP A 55 -11.67 -0.78 3.98
C TRP A 55 -12.29 -0.64 5.38
N VAL A 56 -13.61 -0.72 5.47
CA VAL A 56 -14.35 -0.58 6.73
C VAL A 56 -14.02 -1.74 7.67
N ASP A 57 -13.95 -2.96 7.16
CA ASP A 57 -13.63 -4.15 7.96
C ASP A 57 -12.21 -4.09 8.54
N PHE A 58 -11.24 -3.59 7.76
CA PHE A 58 -9.85 -3.49 8.16
C PHE A 58 -9.59 -2.32 9.13
N THR A 59 -10.07 -1.12 8.77
CA THR A 59 -9.75 0.12 9.50
C THR A 59 -10.76 0.43 10.61
N GLY A 60 -11.99 -0.08 10.50
CA GLY A 60 -13.13 0.37 11.30
C GLY A 60 -13.64 1.76 10.92
N TYR A 61 -13.11 2.38 9.85
CA TYR A 61 -13.37 3.75 9.44
C TYR A 61 -14.34 3.79 8.25
N SER A 62 -15.40 4.57 8.37
CA SER A 62 -16.39 4.77 7.31
C SER A 62 -16.20 6.12 6.60
N LEU A 63 -16.96 6.36 5.53
CA LEU A 63 -16.99 7.66 4.87
C LEU A 63 -17.42 8.78 5.81
N ALA A 64 -18.35 8.51 6.74
CA ALA A 64 -18.83 9.49 7.71
C ALA A 64 -17.72 9.96 8.66
N ASP A 65 -16.71 9.11 8.89
CA ASP A 65 -15.56 9.46 9.71
C ASP A 65 -14.50 10.23 8.89
N SER A 66 -14.51 10.10 7.56
CA SER A 66 -13.58 10.78 6.65
C SER A 66 -13.98 12.23 6.40
N VAL A 67 -13.94 13.05 7.45
CA VAL A 67 -14.33 14.46 7.43
C VAL A 67 -13.17 15.39 7.82
N GLY A 68 -13.26 16.65 7.41
CA GLY A 68 -12.31 17.70 7.80
C GLY A 68 -10.97 17.63 7.07
N PRO A 69 -9.96 18.39 7.54
CA PRO A 69 -8.66 18.51 6.85
C PRO A 69 -7.79 17.25 6.95
N ASP A 70 -8.02 16.40 7.96
CA ASP A 70 -7.20 15.20 8.18
C ASP A 70 -7.79 13.92 7.56
N MET A 71 -9.12 13.83 7.32
CA MET A 71 -9.77 12.72 6.60
C MET A 71 -9.19 11.32 6.93
N TRP A 72 -8.69 10.60 5.91
CA TRP A 72 -8.05 9.30 5.97
C TRP A 72 -6.63 9.33 6.57
N ASN A 73 -5.98 10.49 6.61
CA ASN A 73 -4.60 10.64 7.10
C ASN A 73 -4.51 10.34 8.61
N ASN A 74 -5.60 10.46 9.35
CA ASN A 74 -5.70 10.02 10.75
C ASN A 74 -5.53 8.50 10.94
N LEU A 75 -5.76 7.72 9.90
CA LEU A 75 -5.54 6.27 9.91
C LEU A 75 -4.07 5.90 9.67
N LEU A 76 -3.24 6.86 9.28
CA LEU A 76 -1.82 6.60 9.08
C LEU A 76 -1.04 6.68 10.38
N HIS A 77 0.07 5.94 10.43
CA HIS A 77 1.08 6.13 11.47
C HIS A 77 1.56 7.59 11.48
N PRO A 78 1.75 8.23 12.65
CA PRO A 78 2.13 9.64 12.75
C PRO A 78 3.32 10.05 11.87
N ASP A 79 4.38 9.23 11.82
CA ASP A 79 5.56 9.52 10.99
C ASP A 79 5.26 9.56 9.46
N ASP A 80 4.20 8.89 9.02
CA ASP A 80 3.86 8.79 7.59
C ASP A 80 2.93 9.93 7.13
N GLN A 81 2.25 10.60 8.06
CA GLN A 81 1.20 11.58 7.77
C GLN A 81 1.68 12.79 6.97
N VAL A 82 2.84 13.35 7.30
CA VAL A 82 3.38 14.53 6.60
C VAL A 82 3.69 14.18 5.15
N ARG A 83 4.41 13.06 4.95
CA ARG A 83 4.79 12.58 3.62
C ARG A 83 3.56 12.20 2.79
N ALA A 84 2.58 11.54 3.39
CA ALA A 84 1.34 11.17 2.72
C ALA A 84 0.56 12.38 2.19
N ARG A 85 0.42 13.44 3.02
CA ARG A 85 -0.20 14.70 2.59
C ARG A 85 0.56 15.37 1.46
N GLN A 86 1.88 15.39 1.51
CA GLN A 86 2.72 15.99 0.46
C GLN A 86 2.55 15.27 -0.88
N VAL A 87 2.69 13.94 -0.89
CA VAL A 87 2.56 13.14 -2.12
C VAL A 87 1.13 13.21 -2.68
N TRP A 88 0.11 13.21 -1.81
CA TRP A 88 -1.26 13.36 -2.26
C TRP A 88 -1.55 14.76 -2.81
N GLY A 89 -1.07 15.81 -2.14
CA GLY A 89 -1.18 17.18 -2.63
C GLY A 89 -0.54 17.37 -4.00
N HIS A 90 0.67 16.82 -4.21
CA HIS A 90 1.34 16.83 -5.51
C HIS A 90 0.50 16.15 -6.60
N ALA A 91 -0.06 14.96 -6.32
CA ALA A 91 -0.93 14.26 -7.27
C ALA A 91 -2.17 15.09 -7.62
N LEU A 92 -2.83 15.71 -6.62
CA LEU A 92 -3.98 16.58 -6.85
C LEU A 92 -3.65 17.82 -7.71
N GLU A 93 -2.47 18.42 -7.49
CA GLU A 93 -2.03 19.62 -8.21
C GLU A 93 -1.60 19.33 -9.65
N THR A 94 -0.90 18.21 -9.87
CA THR A 94 -0.30 17.87 -11.17
C THR A 94 -1.18 16.95 -12.02
N GLY A 95 -2.03 16.16 -11.38
CA GLY A 95 -2.74 15.07 -12.03
C GLY A 95 -1.85 13.88 -12.40
N GLU A 96 -0.66 13.76 -11.81
CA GLU A 96 0.20 12.59 -11.91
C GLU A 96 -0.32 11.44 -11.05
N ASP A 97 0.03 10.21 -11.41
CA ASP A 97 -0.36 9.01 -10.66
C ASP A 97 0.11 9.09 -9.20
N TYR A 98 -0.80 8.76 -8.28
CA TYR A 98 -0.47 8.67 -6.87
C TYR A 98 0.17 7.31 -6.57
N ARG A 99 1.30 7.30 -5.86
CA ARG A 99 1.95 6.07 -5.38
C ARG A 99 2.75 6.33 -4.11
N ILE A 100 2.51 5.55 -3.06
CA ILE A 100 3.21 5.67 -1.78
C ILE A 100 3.15 4.38 -0.97
N GLU A 101 4.18 4.08 -0.18
CA GLU A 101 4.11 3.10 0.90
C GLU A 101 3.93 3.80 2.25
N TYR A 102 2.99 3.36 3.08
CA TYR A 102 2.75 3.90 4.43
C TYR A 102 2.18 2.84 5.36
N ARG A 103 2.06 3.16 6.65
CA ARG A 103 1.44 2.27 7.63
C ARG A 103 0.00 2.69 7.92
N PHE A 104 -0.96 1.82 7.62
CA PHE A 104 -2.35 2.00 8.07
C PHE A 104 -2.57 1.35 9.42
N LYS A 105 -3.38 2.02 10.25
CA LYS A 105 -3.89 1.51 11.50
C LYS A 105 -5.09 0.60 11.24
N ALA A 106 -4.97 -0.65 11.68
CA ALA A 106 -6.07 -1.60 11.70
C ALA A 106 -7.03 -1.29 12.87
N LYS A 107 -8.23 -1.86 12.82
CA LYS A 107 -9.27 -1.72 13.85
C LYS A 107 -8.81 -2.16 15.24
N ASP A 108 -7.87 -3.11 15.32
CA ASP A 108 -7.27 -3.57 16.58
C ASP A 108 -6.17 -2.63 17.13
N GLY A 109 -5.84 -1.57 16.39
CA GLY A 109 -4.82 -0.59 16.73
C GLY A 109 -3.41 -0.92 16.25
N SER A 110 -3.19 -2.10 15.65
CA SER A 110 -1.91 -2.46 15.04
C SER A 110 -1.67 -1.67 13.74
N TYR A 111 -0.41 -1.57 13.34
CA TYR A 111 -0.01 -0.94 12.08
C TYR A 111 0.47 -1.98 11.09
N ARG A 112 0.01 -1.88 9.84
CA ARG A 112 0.48 -2.72 8.72
C ARG A 112 0.90 -1.87 7.55
N TRP A 113 1.93 -2.31 6.82
CA TRP A 113 2.40 -1.63 5.62
C TRP A 113 1.45 -1.84 4.45
N PHE A 114 1.11 -0.76 3.77
CA PHE A 114 0.33 -0.76 2.55
C PHE A 114 1.03 0.03 1.46
N LEU A 115 0.89 -0.45 0.22
CA LEU A 115 1.15 0.31 -1.00
C LEU A 115 -0.17 0.98 -1.43
N GLY A 116 -0.25 2.30 -1.23
CA GLY A 116 -1.32 3.15 -1.73
C GLY A 116 -1.03 3.60 -3.16
N GLN A 117 -2.02 3.47 -4.04
CA GLN A 117 -1.95 3.94 -5.42
C GLN A 117 -3.26 4.53 -5.88
N ALA A 118 -3.23 5.51 -6.79
CA ALA A 118 -4.43 6.00 -7.44
C ALA A 118 -4.17 6.60 -8.82
N LEU A 119 -5.19 6.54 -9.67
CA LEU A 119 -5.20 7.14 -11.00
C LEU A 119 -6.33 8.18 -11.11
N PRO A 120 -6.10 9.30 -11.81
CA PRO A 120 -7.14 10.28 -12.06
C PRO A 120 -8.07 9.81 -13.19
N ARG A 121 -9.37 9.87 -12.96
CA ARG A 121 -10.38 9.79 -14.01
C ARG A 121 -10.62 11.19 -14.56
N ARG A 122 -10.44 11.34 -15.87
CA ARG A 122 -10.67 12.60 -16.58
C ARG A 122 -12.03 12.59 -17.28
N GLY A 123 -12.69 13.75 -17.31
CA GLY A 123 -13.90 14.01 -18.09
C GLY A 123 -13.57 14.24 -19.57
N GLU A 124 -14.60 14.51 -20.37
CA GLU A 124 -14.46 14.79 -21.81
C GLU A 124 -13.63 16.05 -22.10
N ASP A 125 -13.62 17.00 -21.16
CA ASP A 125 -12.84 18.24 -21.21
C ASP A 125 -11.38 18.07 -20.74
N GLY A 126 -10.97 16.85 -20.39
CA GLY A 126 -9.64 16.52 -19.87
C GLY A 126 -9.43 16.88 -18.39
N GLN A 127 -10.42 17.49 -17.73
CA GLN A 127 -10.37 17.82 -16.32
C GLN A 127 -10.51 16.57 -15.47
N ILE A 128 -9.83 16.53 -14.33
CA ILE A 128 -9.97 15.42 -13.37
C ILE A 128 -11.33 15.56 -12.69
N ILE A 129 -12.13 14.50 -12.74
CA ILE A 129 -13.47 14.45 -12.11
C ILE A 129 -13.49 13.59 -10.86
N ALA A 130 -12.58 12.62 -10.74
CA ALA A 130 -12.46 11.72 -9.60
C ALA A 130 -11.08 11.05 -9.59
N TRP A 131 -10.70 10.50 -8.43
CA TRP A 131 -9.55 9.60 -8.32
C TRP A 131 -10.01 8.22 -7.87
N PHE A 132 -9.43 7.19 -8.46
CA PHE A 132 -9.68 5.80 -8.12
C PHE A 132 -8.42 5.21 -7.54
N GLY A 133 -8.49 4.75 -6.30
CA GLY A 133 -7.33 4.28 -5.59
C GLY A 133 -7.52 2.95 -4.88
N THR A 134 -6.39 2.31 -4.64
CA THR A 134 -6.31 1.07 -3.88
C THR A 134 -5.18 1.12 -2.87
N CYS A 135 -5.30 0.29 -1.84
CA CYS A 135 -4.26 0.04 -0.85
C CYS A 135 -4.03 -1.47 -0.79
N THR A 136 -2.87 -1.92 -1.26
CA THR A 136 -2.44 -3.32 -1.20
C THR A 136 -1.64 -3.54 0.08
N ASP A 137 -2.00 -4.56 0.86
CA ASP A 137 -1.20 -4.96 2.02
C ASP A 137 0.13 -5.56 1.56
N ILE A 138 1.23 -4.96 1.99
CA ILE A 138 2.59 -5.38 1.64
C ILE A 138 3.38 -5.85 2.87
N GLN A 139 2.71 -6.06 4.01
CA GLN A 139 3.35 -6.39 5.28
C GLN A 139 4.21 -7.66 5.15
N GLU A 140 3.63 -8.72 4.59
CA GLU A 140 4.30 -10.00 4.41
C GLU A 140 5.46 -9.90 3.41
N GLN A 141 5.26 -9.18 2.30
CA GLN A 141 6.32 -8.95 1.30
C GLN A 141 7.52 -8.22 1.92
N ARG A 142 7.27 -7.24 2.77
CA ARG A 142 8.34 -6.53 3.50
C ARG A 142 9.03 -7.45 4.49
N GLN A 143 8.29 -8.22 5.28
CA GLN A 143 8.89 -9.16 6.23
C GLN A 143 9.77 -10.20 5.54
N LEU A 144 9.33 -10.75 4.41
CA LEU A 144 10.12 -11.69 3.62
C LEU A 144 11.38 -11.03 3.05
N ARG A 145 11.28 -9.79 2.56
CA ARG A 145 12.45 -9.03 2.10
C ARG A 145 13.44 -8.79 3.23
N ASP A 146 12.98 -8.32 4.38
CA ASP A 146 13.85 -8.02 5.53
C ASP A 146 14.52 -9.31 6.06
N GLN A 147 13.81 -10.45 6.07
CA GLN A 147 14.38 -11.76 6.42
C GLN A 147 15.45 -12.21 5.43
N LEU A 148 15.21 -12.00 4.13
CA LEU A 148 16.15 -12.34 3.07
C LEU A 148 17.43 -11.49 3.17
N GLU A 149 17.27 -10.18 3.39
CA GLU A 149 18.40 -9.26 3.60
C GLU A 149 19.23 -9.65 4.82
N ALA A 150 18.59 -9.98 5.94
CA ALA A 150 19.28 -10.46 7.14
C ALA A 150 20.04 -11.78 6.90
N ALA A 151 19.43 -12.71 6.17
CA ALA A 151 20.06 -13.99 5.82
C ALA A 151 21.27 -13.80 4.90
N TYR A 152 21.20 -12.88 3.93
CA TYR A 152 22.35 -12.55 3.08
C TYR A 152 23.49 -11.93 3.87
N ALA A 153 23.21 -10.98 4.77
CA ALA A 153 24.23 -10.37 5.61
C ALA A 153 24.94 -11.39 6.52
N ASP A 154 24.19 -12.34 7.10
CA ASP A 154 24.76 -13.43 7.90
C ASP A 154 25.63 -14.38 7.05
N LEU A 155 25.18 -14.72 5.84
CA LEU A 155 25.95 -15.56 4.93
C LEU A 155 27.25 -14.88 4.48
N GLU A 156 27.19 -13.59 4.14
CA GLU A 156 28.37 -12.81 3.78
C GLU A 156 29.39 -12.77 4.93
N ALA A 157 28.95 -12.53 6.16
CA ALA A 157 29.82 -12.56 7.33
C ALA A 157 30.50 -13.92 7.52
N LYS A 158 29.77 -15.03 7.35
CA LYS A 158 30.32 -16.40 7.41
C LYS A 158 31.33 -16.68 6.30
N ILE A 159 31.05 -16.21 5.07
CA ILE A 159 31.97 -16.37 3.93
C ILE A 159 33.27 -15.61 4.18
N VAL A 160 33.19 -14.36 4.66
CA VAL A 160 34.38 -13.57 4.99
C VAL A 160 35.21 -14.26 6.06
N PHE A 161 34.58 -14.71 7.14
CA PHE A 161 35.26 -15.42 8.21
C PHE A 161 35.95 -16.70 7.70
N ARG A 162 35.25 -17.54 6.94
CA ARG A 162 35.82 -18.78 6.42
C ARG A 162 36.95 -18.54 5.41
N THR A 163 36.83 -17.49 4.59
CA THR A 163 37.88 -17.10 3.65
C THR A 163 39.16 -16.72 4.38
N LEU A 164 39.06 -15.89 5.43
CA LEU A 164 40.21 -15.48 6.24
C LEU A 164 40.87 -16.66 6.97
N ASP A 165 40.06 -17.57 7.53
CA ASP A 165 40.57 -18.78 8.18
C ASP A 165 41.33 -19.67 7.18
N LEU A 166 40.77 -19.89 5.98
CA LEU A 166 41.41 -20.68 4.93
C LEU A 166 42.69 -20.04 4.42
N GLU A 167 42.71 -18.71 4.24
CA GLU A 167 43.92 -17.98 3.84
C GLU A 167 45.03 -18.15 4.87
N ARG A 168 44.69 -18.07 6.16
CA ARG A 168 45.63 -18.31 7.26
C ARG A 168 46.18 -19.74 7.24
N GLU A 169 45.32 -20.75 7.17
CA GLU A 169 45.74 -22.17 7.10
C GLU A 169 46.66 -22.43 5.89
N VAL A 170 46.30 -21.90 4.71
CA VAL A 170 47.11 -22.02 3.50
C VAL A 170 48.48 -21.37 3.68
N GLN A 171 48.55 -20.23 4.34
CA GLN A 171 49.80 -19.52 4.59
C GLN A 171 50.70 -20.26 5.59
N GLU A 172 50.12 -20.84 6.64
CA GLU A 172 50.82 -21.68 7.61
C GLU A 172 51.40 -22.95 6.95
N LEU A 173 50.61 -23.64 6.13
CA LEU A 173 51.06 -24.83 5.38
C LEU A 173 52.21 -24.51 4.41
N LYS A 174 52.13 -23.39 3.69
CA LYS A 174 53.21 -22.94 2.80
C LYS A 174 54.51 -22.67 3.56
N GLN A 175 54.44 -22.07 4.75
CA GLN A 175 55.61 -21.83 5.60
C GLN A 175 56.23 -23.13 6.13
N GLN A 176 55.42 -24.14 6.46
CA GLN A 176 55.94 -25.45 6.89
C GLN A 176 56.69 -26.15 5.75
N LEU A 177 56.11 -26.18 4.55
CA LEU A 177 56.72 -26.78 3.37
C LEU A 177 58.06 -26.11 3.00
N SER A 178 58.17 -24.79 3.15
CA SER A 178 59.43 -24.08 2.87
C SER A 178 60.53 -24.34 3.90
N LYS A 179 60.17 -24.70 5.14
CA LYS A 179 61.13 -25.01 6.22
C LYS A 179 61.62 -26.45 6.20
N SER A 180 60.87 -27.37 5.58
CA SER A 180 61.26 -28.78 5.41
C SER A 180 62.10 -29.05 4.15
N ARG A 181 62.51 -28.01 3.42
CA ARG A 181 63.32 -28.08 2.20
C ARG A 181 64.72 -27.56 2.46
#